data_AF-A0AAU2BRQ4-F1
#
_entry.id   AF-A0AAU2BRQ4-F1
#
_cell.length_a   1.000
_cell.length_b   1.000
_cell.length_c   1.000
_cell.angle_alpha   90.00
_cell.angle_beta   90.00
_cell.angle_gamma   90.00
#
_symmetry.space_group_name_H-M   'P 1'
#
loop_
_entity.id
_entity.type
_entity.pdbx_description
1 polymer ?
#
loop_
_entity_poly.entity_id
_entity_poly.type
_entity_poly.pdbx_seq_one_letter_code
_entity_poly.pdbx_strand_id
1 'polypeptide(L)'
;MITHPSRHCTVELQALPSRIRQVRRIVSAQLRYWHLDPLIDEAMLGVTELLTNVHRHAGPDKMCTVEIELLLDRLTVSVHDHDPHLPQPCEADPLATCGRGLALVAAVSESWGARPQGEHGKVVWFTLPAPSAAMPLPPIPEYRMPDAIPELDSSVDRRTARHAPARSAVVG
;
A
#
# COMPACT_ATOMS: atom_id res chain seq x y z
N MET A 1 0.52 -15.32 14.37
CA MET A 1 1.00 -14.79 13.07
C MET A 1 -0.11 -13.94 12.49
N ILE A 2 0.07 -12.62 12.44
CA ILE A 2 -0.89 -11.74 11.77
C ILE A 2 -0.49 -11.73 10.29
N THR A 3 -1.21 -12.48 9.46
CA THR A 3 -1.09 -12.40 8.00
C THR A 3 -1.75 -11.10 7.55
N HIS A 4 -0.97 -10.14 7.08
CA HIS A 4 -1.52 -8.91 6.50
C HIS A 4 -2.05 -9.22 5.09
N PRO A 5 -3.28 -8.83 4.76
CA PRO A 5 -3.81 -9.06 3.42
C PRO A 5 -3.02 -8.21 2.41
N SER A 6 -2.20 -8.85 1.59
CA SER A 6 -1.52 -8.22 0.46
C SER A 6 -2.50 -8.09 -0.71
N ARG A 7 -2.63 -6.89 -1.26
CA ARG A 7 -3.38 -6.67 -2.51
C ARG A 7 -2.39 -6.63 -3.66
N HIS A 8 -2.61 -7.43 -4.70
CA HIS A 8 -1.66 -7.56 -5.80
C HIS A 8 -2.41 -7.56 -7.14
N CYS A 9 -1.82 -6.95 -8.15
CA CYS A 9 -2.31 -6.92 -9.53
C CYS A 9 -1.13 -6.98 -10.49
N THR A 10 -1.25 -7.80 -11.54
CA THR A 10 -0.23 -7.96 -12.56
C THR A 10 -0.83 -7.75 -13.95
N VAL A 11 -0.08 -7.04 -14.81
CA VAL A 11 -0.45 -6.75 -16.20
C VAL A 11 0.73 -7.06 -17.11
N GLU A 12 0.57 -8.05 -17.97
CA GLU A 12 1.53 -8.37 -19.01
C GLU A 12 1.23 -7.58 -20.28
N LEU A 13 2.28 -7.06 -20.92
CA LEU A 13 2.14 -6.29 -22.14
C LEU A 13 3.43 -6.25 -22.95
N GLN A 14 3.26 -5.85 -24.21
CA GLN A 14 4.35 -5.30 -25.00
C GLN A 14 4.41 -3.78 -24.78
N ALA A 15 5.57 -3.23 -24.41
CA ALA A 15 5.76 -1.81 -24.13
C ALA A 15 5.73 -0.94 -25.40
N LEU A 16 4.57 -0.88 -26.06
CA LEU A 16 4.29 -0.01 -27.21
C LEU A 16 3.46 1.20 -26.75
N PRO A 17 3.59 2.39 -27.38
CA PRO A 17 2.87 3.59 -26.94
C PRO A 17 1.36 3.44 -26.78
N SER A 18 0.71 2.64 -27.63
CA SER A 18 -0.73 2.32 -27.53
C SER A 18 -1.06 1.47 -26.30
N ARG A 19 -0.19 0.51 -25.95
CA ARG A 19 -0.35 -0.37 -24.78
C ARG A 19 -0.04 0.34 -23.47
N ILE A 20 0.94 1.25 -23.46
CA ILE A 20 1.24 2.09 -22.28
C ILE A 20 -0.02 2.88 -21.87
N ARG A 21 -0.74 3.46 -22.83
CA ARG A 21 -2.01 4.14 -22.55
C ARG A 21 -3.06 3.21 -21.92
N GLN A 22 -3.11 1.96 -22.36
CA GLN A 22 -4.02 0.96 -21.80
C GLN A 22 -3.64 0.59 -20.36
N VAL A 23 -2.35 0.37 -20.09
CA VAL A 23 -1.85 0.08 -18.73
C VAL A 23 -2.16 1.21 -17.78
N ARG A 24 -1.96 2.48 -18.18
CA ARG A 24 -2.33 3.62 -17.35
C ARG A 24 -3.79 3.58 -16.89
N ARG A 25 -4.71 3.19 -17.79
CA ARG A 25 -6.13 3.04 -17.45
C ARG A 25 -6.37 1.89 -16.48
N ILE A 26 -5.73 0.73 -16.70
CA ILE A 26 -5.84 -0.44 -15.83
C ILE A 26 -5.33 -0.13 -14.43
N VAL A 27 -4.12 0.42 -14.31
CA VAL A 27 -3.53 0.79 -13.03
C VAL A 27 -4.35 1.86 -12.31
N SER A 28 -4.81 2.89 -13.02
CA SER A 28 -5.69 3.91 -12.42
C SER A 28 -6.97 3.29 -11.87
N ALA A 29 -7.60 2.37 -12.60
CA ALA A 29 -8.79 1.67 -12.13
C ALA A 29 -8.50 0.80 -10.89
N GLN A 30 -7.35 0.11 -10.89
CA GLN A 30 -6.91 -0.72 -9.78
C GLN A 30 -6.68 0.10 -8.50
N LEU A 31 -6.00 1.25 -8.61
CA LEU A 31 -5.74 2.12 -7.47
C LEU A 31 -7.03 2.71 -6.89
N ARG A 32 -8.01 3.08 -7.74
CA ARG A 32 -9.34 3.48 -7.27
C ARG A 32 -10.07 2.35 -6.55
N TYR A 33 -9.99 1.13 -7.10
CA TYR A 33 -10.56 -0.05 -6.45
C TYR A 33 -9.93 -0.35 -5.08
N TRP A 34 -8.67 0.05 -4.87
CA TRP A 34 -7.99 -0.05 -3.59
C TRP A 34 -8.15 1.16 -2.67
N HIS A 35 -8.91 2.18 -3.09
CA HIS A 35 -9.09 3.47 -2.41
C HIS A 35 -7.79 4.27 -2.23
N LEU A 36 -6.94 4.26 -3.27
CA LEU A 36 -5.66 4.96 -3.33
C LEU A 36 -5.67 6.11 -4.34
N ASP A 37 -6.81 6.78 -4.48
CA ASP A 37 -7.01 7.91 -5.41
C ASP A 37 -5.89 8.98 -5.34
N PRO A 38 -5.37 9.36 -4.15
CA PRO A 38 -4.28 10.35 -4.07
C PRO A 38 -2.97 9.91 -4.73
N LEU A 39 -2.71 8.61 -4.87
CA LEU A 39 -1.47 8.08 -5.43
C LEU A 39 -1.50 7.93 -6.96
N ILE A 40 -2.65 8.17 -7.60
CA ILE A 40 -2.82 7.88 -9.03
C ILE A 40 -1.83 8.67 -9.88
N ASP A 41 -1.66 9.96 -9.63
CA ASP A 41 -0.82 10.81 -10.49
C ASP A 41 0.67 10.42 -10.40
N GLU A 42 1.16 10.20 -9.18
CA GLU A 42 2.54 9.75 -8.91
C GLU A 42 2.81 8.36 -9.49
N ALA A 43 1.88 7.41 -9.25
CA ALA A 43 1.99 6.06 -9.81
C ALA A 43 1.94 6.10 -11.35
N MET A 44 1.10 6.94 -11.94
CA MET A 44 0.98 7.08 -13.39
C MET A 44 2.25 7.64 -14.01
N LEU A 45 2.88 8.62 -13.37
CA LEU A 45 4.16 9.14 -13.81
C LEU A 45 5.22 8.04 -13.78
N GLY A 46 5.40 7.39 -12.63
CA GLY A 46 6.40 6.34 -12.47
C GLY A 46 6.21 5.17 -13.45
N VAL A 47 4.98 4.66 -13.58
CA VAL A 47 4.65 3.60 -14.56
C VAL A 47 4.97 4.03 -15.99
N THR A 48 4.64 5.27 -16.36
CA THR A 48 4.86 5.75 -17.72
C THR A 48 6.35 5.87 -18.03
N GLU A 49 7.14 6.38 -17.10
CA GLU A 49 8.60 6.49 -17.26
C GLU A 49 9.26 5.13 -17.34
N LEU A 50 8.89 4.18 -16.47
CA LEU A 50 9.43 2.81 -16.52
C LEU A 50 9.06 2.09 -17.82
N LEU A 51 7.79 2.14 -18.25
CA LEU A 51 7.39 1.53 -19.52
C LEU A 51 8.01 2.22 -20.74
N THR A 52 8.25 3.53 -20.67
CA THR A 52 8.98 4.26 -21.72
C THR A 52 10.44 3.81 -21.77
N ASN A 53 11.07 3.55 -20.62
CA ASN A 53 12.41 2.98 -20.58
C ASN A 53 12.45 1.59 -21.21
N VAL A 54 11.49 0.71 -20.91
CA VAL A 54 11.36 -0.61 -21.57
C VAL A 54 11.22 -0.42 -23.09
N HIS A 55 10.28 0.43 -23.53
CA HIS A 55 10.06 0.71 -24.94
C HIS A 55 11.35 1.13 -25.66
N ARG A 56 12.11 2.03 -25.06
CA ARG A 56 13.33 2.61 -25.65
C ARG A 56 14.53 1.67 -25.60
N HIS A 57 14.69 0.93 -24.51
CA HIS A 57 15.97 0.29 -24.19
C HIS A 57 15.94 -1.24 -24.15
N ALA A 58 14.80 -1.87 -23.82
CA ALA A 58 14.75 -3.34 -23.70
C ALA A 58 15.01 -4.05 -25.04
N GLY A 59 15.31 -5.34 -25.01
CA GLY A 59 15.51 -6.20 -26.18
C GLY A 59 14.34 -6.19 -27.20
N PRO A 60 14.48 -6.91 -28.32
CA PRO A 60 13.66 -6.72 -29.52
C PRO A 60 12.15 -6.97 -29.32
N ASP A 61 11.76 -7.82 -28.38
CA ASP A 61 10.35 -8.18 -28.15
C ASP A 61 9.58 -7.14 -27.33
N LYS A 62 10.25 -6.32 -26.52
CA LYS A 62 9.67 -5.29 -25.63
C LYS A 62 8.60 -5.86 -24.69
N MET A 63 8.68 -7.15 -24.39
CA MET A 63 7.76 -7.81 -23.48
C MET A 63 8.11 -7.45 -22.05
N CYS A 64 7.09 -7.10 -21.26
CA CYS A 64 7.26 -6.73 -19.88
C CYS A 64 6.00 -7.01 -19.06
N THR A 65 6.20 -7.05 -17.74
CA THR A 65 5.15 -7.27 -16.77
C THR A 65 5.15 -6.12 -15.78
N VAL A 66 4.01 -5.45 -15.62
CA VAL A 66 3.79 -4.47 -14.56
C VAL A 66 3.11 -5.17 -13.40
N GLU A 67 3.78 -5.21 -12.27
CA GLU A 67 3.27 -5.72 -11.01
C GLU A 67 3.02 -4.54 -10.05
N ILE A 68 1.89 -4.57 -9.36
CA ILE A 68 1.53 -3.59 -8.34
C ILE A 68 1.12 -4.36 -7.09
N GLU A 69 1.77 -4.05 -5.99
CA GLU A 69 1.54 -4.65 -4.69
C GLU A 69 1.28 -3.57 -3.65
N LEU A 70 0.21 -3.71 -2.89
CA LEU A 70 0.00 -2.95 -1.68
C LEU A 70 0.13 -3.87 -0.47
N LEU A 71 1.17 -3.60 0.31
CA LEU A 71 1.47 -4.28 1.56
C LEU A 71 1.59 -3.22 2.67
N LEU A 72 0.77 -3.34 3.71
CA LEU A 72 0.68 -2.36 4.81
C LEU A 72 0.39 -0.94 4.29
N ASP A 73 1.33 -0.02 4.49
CA ASP A 73 1.33 1.39 4.15
C ASP A 73 2.24 1.69 2.94
N ARG A 74 2.51 0.68 2.10
CA ARG A 74 3.43 0.82 0.98
C ARG A 74 2.84 0.24 -0.30
N LEU A 75 2.72 1.08 -1.31
CA LEU A 75 2.43 0.68 -2.67
C LEU A 75 3.75 0.49 -3.42
N THR A 76 4.05 -0.71 -3.87
CA THR A 76 5.20 -1.04 -4.72
C THR A 76 4.72 -1.25 -6.15
N VAL A 77 5.38 -0.60 -7.09
CA VAL A 77 5.18 -0.82 -8.53
C VAL A 77 6.47 -1.35 -9.11
N SER A 78 6.40 -2.49 -9.78
CA SER A 78 7.53 -3.20 -10.37
C SER A 78 7.29 -3.40 -11.87
N VAL A 79 8.32 -3.18 -12.68
CA VAL A 79 8.31 -3.46 -14.12
C VAL A 79 9.42 -4.47 -14.41
N HIS A 80 9.02 -5.64 -14.86
CA HIS A 80 9.89 -6.75 -15.24
C HIS A 80 10.06 -6.73 -16.75
N ASP A 81 11.29 -6.81 -17.24
CA ASP A 81 11.57 -6.96 -18.67
C ASP A 81 12.66 -8.02 -18.92
N HIS A 82 12.80 -8.44 -20.18
CA HIS A 82 13.76 -9.46 -20.62
C HIS A 82 15.09 -8.88 -21.09
N ASP A 83 15.50 -7.72 -20.57
CA ASP A 83 16.79 -7.13 -20.84
C ASP A 83 17.65 -7.07 -19.57
N PRO A 84 18.82 -7.75 -19.54
CA PRO A 84 19.65 -7.85 -18.34
C PRO A 84 20.40 -6.55 -17.99
N HIS A 85 20.43 -5.55 -18.88
CA HIS A 85 21.13 -4.30 -18.63
C HIS A 85 20.35 -3.45 -17.65
N LEU A 86 20.90 -3.31 -16.44
CA LEU A 86 20.35 -2.41 -15.44
C LEU A 86 20.40 -0.97 -15.95
N PRO A 87 19.33 -0.18 -15.73
CA PRO A 87 19.34 1.19 -16.17
C PRO A 87 20.34 1.98 -15.32
N GLN A 88 21.22 2.72 -15.98
CA GLN A 88 22.15 3.61 -15.29
C GLN A 88 21.47 4.96 -15.07
N PRO A 89 21.48 5.50 -13.84
CA PRO A 89 21.10 6.89 -13.61
C PRO A 89 22.01 7.77 -14.47
N CYS A 90 21.43 8.54 -15.39
CA CYS A 90 22.16 9.56 -16.12
C CYS A 90 21.89 10.89 -15.43
N GLU A 91 22.92 11.68 -15.16
CA GLU A 91 22.75 13.11 -14.86
C GLU A 91 22.23 13.79 -16.13
N ALA A 92 20.91 13.73 -16.33
CA ALA A 92 20.29 14.45 -17.42
C ALA A 92 20.40 15.95 -17.12
N ASP A 93 20.98 16.71 -18.05
CA ASP A 93 20.85 18.17 -18.10
C ASP A 93 19.35 18.52 -17.91
N PRO A 94 18.98 19.48 -17.04
CA PRO A 94 17.60 19.93 -16.87
C PRO A 94 16.86 20.22 -18.19
N LEU A 95 17.60 20.58 -19.25
CA LEU A 95 17.08 20.86 -20.59
C LEU A 95 17.04 19.63 -21.53
N ALA A 96 17.72 18.53 -21.20
CA ALA A 96 17.79 17.33 -22.04
C ALA A 96 16.43 16.63 -22.13
N THR A 97 15.93 16.36 -23.33
CA THR A 97 14.64 15.67 -23.56
C THR A 97 14.69 14.14 -23.39
N CYS A 98 15.86 13.59 -23.07
CA CYS A 98 16.07 12.16 -22.81
C CYS A 98 16.85 11.96 -21.49
N GLY A 99 16.76 10.77 -20.89
CA GLY A 99 17.49 10.42 -19.65
C GLY A 99 16.86 10.88 -18.34
N ARG A 100 15.77 11.67 -18.38
CA ARG A 100 15.05 12.13 -17.17
C ARG A 100 14.17 11.08 -16.49
N GLY A 101 13.85 9.96 -17.16
CA GLY A 101 12.81 9.05 -16.68
C GLY A 101 13.07 8.49 -15.28
N LEU A 102 14.30 8.03 -15.00
CA LEU A 102 14.65 7.57 -13.66
C LEU A 102 14.75 8.71 -12.63
N ALA A 103 15.15 9.91 -13.05
CA ALA A 103 15.16 11.07 -12.16
C ALA A 103 13.74 11.49 -11.75
N LEU A 104 12.77 11.39 -12.67
CA LEU A 104 11.36 11.62 -12.37
C LEU A 104 10.81 10.54 -11.43
N VAL A 105 11.12 9.27 -11.67
CA VAL A 105 10.77 8.18 -10.74
C VAL A 105 11.36 8.44 -9.35
N ALA A 106 12.64 8.83 -9.28
CA ALA A 106 13.30 9.16 -8.02
C ALA A 106 12.64 10.34 -7.30
N ALA A 107 12.18 11.35 -8.04
CA ALA A 107 11.56 12.55 -7.47
C ALA A 107 10.15 12.30 -6.89
N VAL A 108 9.40 11.34 -7.42
CA VAL A 108 8.03 11.06 -6.96
C VAL A 108 7.90 9.85 -6.06
N SER A 109 8.98 9.10 -5.83
CA SER A 109 8.94 7.89 -5.03
C SER A 109 9.59 8.08 -3.66
N GLU A 110 9.13 7.32 -2.68
CA GLU A 110 9.82 7.23 -1.38
C GLU A 110 11.14 6.45 -1.51
N SER A 111 11.11 5.39 -2.30
CA SER A 111 12.30 4.64 -2.69
C SER A 111 12.10 3.97 -4.04
N TRP A 112 13.20 3.73 -4.76
CA TRP A 112 13.21 3.04 -6.03
C TRP A 112 14.50 2.25 -6.20
N GLY A 113 14.51 1.33 -7.15
CA GLY A 113 15.72 0.57 -7.46
C GLY A 113 15.58 -0.28 -8.71
N ALA A 114 16.68 -0.92 -9.07
CA ALA A 114 16.72 -1.91 -10.13
C ALA A 114 17.55 -3.11 -9.66
N ARG A 115 17.11 -4.33 -9.99
CA ARG A 115 17.85 -5.55 -9.69
C ARG A 115 17.72 -6.57 -10.83
N PRO A 116 18.75 -7.39 -11.07
CA PRO A 116 18.65 -8.50 -12.02
C PRO A 116 17.56 -9.48 -11.63
N GLN A 117 16.95 -10.12 -12.62
CA GLN A 117 15.98 -11.19 -12.45
C GLN A 117 16.37 -12.35 -13.37
N GLY A 118 16.97 -13.39 -12.77
CA GLY A 118 17.56 -14.48 -13.53
C GLY A 118 18.71 -14.00 -14.42
N GLU A 119 19.01 -14.77 -15.47
CA GLU A 119 20.13 -14.49 -16.38
C GLU A 119 19.79 -13.47 -17.49
N HIS A 120 18.50 -13.26 -17.77
CA HIS A 120 18.05 -12.52 -18.94
C HIS A 120 16.99 -11.44 -18.62
N GLY A 121 16.81 -11.09 -17.36
CA GLY A 121 15.81 -10.09 -17.01
C GLY A 121 16.29 -9.13 -15.96
N LYS A 122 15.50 -8.09 -15.78
CA LYS A 122 15.61 -7.18 -14.65
C LYS A 122 14.23 -6.80 -14.16
N VAL A 123 14.19 -6.32 -12.93
CA VAL A 123 13.04 -5.58 -12.42
C VAL A 123 13.50 -4.19 -12.01
N VAL A 124 12.76 -3.19 -12.46
CA VAL A 124 12.88 -1.81 -12.00
C VAL A 124 11.62 -1.49 -11.22
N TRP A 125 11.77 -0.93 -10.03
CA TRP A 125 10.66 -0.74 -9.11
C TRP A 125 10.74 0.61 -8.41
N PHE A 126 9.59 1.08 -7.94
CA PHE A 126 9.48 2.23 -7.04
C PHE A 126 8.37 2.02 -6.03
N THR A 127 8.41 2.80 -4.96
CA THR A 127 7.44 2.74 -3.87
C THR A 127 6.83 4.10 -3.59
N LEU A 128 5.55 4.09 -3.20
CA LEU A 128 4.81 5.25 -2.74
C LEU A 128 4.25 4.98 -1.33
N PRO A 129 4.25 5.99 -0.45
CA PRO A 129 3.62 5.86 0.86
C PRO A 129 2.11 5.76 0.67
N ALA A 130 1.52 4.64 1.07
CA ALA A 130 0.09 4.43 0.99
C ALA A 130 -0.58 4.78 2.33
N PRO A 131 -1.77 5.39 2.31
CA PRO A 131 -2.55 5.58 3.52
C PRO A 131 -2.76 4.23 4.21
N SER A 132 -2.26 4.08 5.43
CA SER A 132 -2.61 2.93 6.27
C SER A 132 -4.11 2.94 6.46
N ALA A 133 -4.74 1.76 6.41
CA ALA A 133 -6.15 1.58 6.71
C ALA A 133 -6.47 1.76 8.21
N ALA A 134 -5.84 2.75 8.85
CA ALA A 134 -6.33 3.27 10.11
C ALA A 134 -7.73 3.82 9.82
N MET A 135 -8.76 3.05 10.21
CA MET A 135 -10.11 3.61 10.33
C MET A 135 -9.97 4.91 11.11
N PRO A 136 -10.52 6.04 10.60
CA PRO A 136 -10.68 7.22 11.42
C PRO A 136 -11.45 6.77 12.67
N LEU A 137 -10.83 6.83 13.84
CA LEU A 137 -11.58 6.68 15.08
C LEU A 137 -12.69 7.74 15.01
N PRO A 138 -13.97 7.37 15.13
CA PRO A 138 -15.01 8.38 15.23
C PRO A 138 -14.63 9.31 16.37
N PRO A 139 -14.87 10.63 16.24
CA PRO A 139 -14.59 11.56 17.34
C PRO A 139 -15.27 10.99 18.57
N ILE A 140 -14.48 10.74 19.62
CA ILE A 140 -15.01 10.25 20.90
C ILE A 140 -16.04 11.33 21.28
N PRO A 141 -17.34 11.01 21.35
CA PRO A 141 -18.30 12.00 21.82
C PRO A 141 -17.78 12.45 23.18
N GLU A 142 -17.63 13.76 23.38
CA GLU A 142 -17.32 14.30 24.70
C GLU A 142 -18.38 13.72 25.64
N TYR A 143 -17.96 12.74 26.45
CA TYR A 143 -18.83 12.19 27.46
C TYR A 143 -19.01 13.31 28.46
N ARG A 144 -20.07 14.10 28.29
CA ARG A 144 -20.55 15.00 29.32
C ARG A 144 -20.93 14.09 30.47
N MET A 145 -20.06 14.00 31.46
CA MET A 145 -20.39 13.37 32.73
C MET A 145 -21.71 14.00 33.19
N PRO A 146 -22.78 13.22 33.41
CA PRO A 146 -23.96 13.75 34.04
C PRO A 146 -23.54 14.32 35.40
N ASP A 147 -23.90 15.58 35.65
CA ASP A 147 -23.72 16.19 36.97
C ASP A 147 -24.49 15.34 37.98
N ALA A 148 -23.73 14.67 38.84
CA ALA A 148 -24.16 13.76 39.89
C ALA A 148 -24.84 12.45 39.42
N ILE A 149 -24.26 11.34 39.87
CA ILE A 149 -24.99 10.09 40.05
C ILE A 149 -26.04 10.37 41.14
N PRO A 150 -27.35 10.19 40.90
CA PRO A 150 -28.32 10.28 41.98
C PRO A 150 -27.95 9.25 43.04
N GLU A 151 -27.73 9.70 44.27
CA GLU A 151 -27.51 8.81 45.41
C GLU A 151 -28.65 7.79 45.44
N LEU A 152 -28.30 6.52 45.27
CA LEU A 152 -29.23 5.41 45.38
C LEU A 152 -29.71 5.38 46.83
N ASP A 153 -30.93 5.84 47.08
CA ASP A 153 -31.55 5.82 48.42
C ASP A 153 -31.50 4.40 48.99
N SER A 154 -30.63 4.21 49.97
CA SER A 154 -30.38 2.93 50.61
C SER A 154 -31.49 2.63 51.61
N SER A 155 -32.74 2.44 51.15
CA SER A 155 -33.80 1.86 51.98
C SER A 155 -33.69 0.33 51.94
N VAL A 156 -32.68 -0.22 52.61
CA VAL A 156 -32.65 -1.66 52.91
C VAL A 156 -33.64 -1.90 54.05
N ASP A 157 -34.85 -2.33 53.68
CA ASP A 157 -35.88 -2.80 54.61
C ASP A 157 -35.31 -3.99 55.41
N ARG A 158 -35.03 -3.74 56.69
CA ARG A 158 -34.61 -4.77 57.65
C ARG A 158 -35.81 -5.67 57.96
N ARG A 159 -36.04 -6.68 57.14
CA ARG A 159 -36.84 -7.84 57.55
C ARG A 159 -35.96 -9.05 57.80
N THR A 160 -35.82 -9.30 59.09
CA THR A 160 -35.29 -10.47 59.77
C THR A 160 -35.64 -11.80 59.09
N ALA A 161 -34.63 -12.62 58.80
CA ALA A 161 -34.78 -14.08 58.79
C ALA A 161 -33.56 -14.73 59.46
N ARG A 162 -33.87 -15.74 60.28
CA ARG A 162 -33.09 -16.28 61.38
C ARG A 162 -31.82 -17.04 60.95
N HIS A 163 -30.89 -17.11 61.89
CA HIS A 163 -29.73 -18.00 61.95
C HIS A 163 -30.00 -19.44 61.47
N ALA A 164 -29.04 -20.00 60.74
CA ALA A 164 -28.66 -21.41 60.81
C ALA A 164 -27.14 -21.52 60.54
N PRO A 165 -26.33 -22.12 61.44
CA PRO A 165 -24.90 -22.33 61.20
C PRO A 165 -24.66 -23.71 60.57
N ALA A 166 -23.58 -23.86 59.78
CA ALA A 166 -22.51 -24.84 60.04
C ALA A 166 -21.64 -25.18 58.81
N ARG A 167 -20.33 -25.09 59.06
CA ARG A 167 -19.26 -26.05 58.73
C ARG A 167 -18.54 -26.00 57.37
N SER A 168 -17.26 -25.68 57.54
CA SER A 168 -16.10 -26.00 56.70
C SER A 168 -15.94 -27.50 56.43
N ALA A 169 -15.53 -27.87 55.23
CA ALA A 169 -14.72 -29.06 54.97
C ALA A 169 -13.91 -28.89 53.67
N VAL A 170 -12.61 -29.08 53.80
CA VAL A 170 -11.61 -29.28 52.74
C VAL A 170 -11.48 -30.80 52.52
N VAL A 171 -10.98 -31.16 51.33
CA VAL A 171 -10.39 -32.44 50.89
C VAL A 171 -11.31 -33.38 50.12
N GLY A 172 -10.96 -33.51 48.84
CA GLY A 172 -11.03 -34.72 48.02
C GLY A 172 -9.84 -34.67 47.07
#